data_AF-A0A428Z2E3-F1
#
_entry.id   AF-A0A428Z2E3-F1
#
_cell.length_a   1.000
_cell.length_b   1.000
_cell.length_c   1.000
_cell.angle_alpha   90.00
_cell.angle_beta   90.00
_cell.angle_gamma   90.00
#
_symmetry.space_group_name_H-M   'P 1'
#
loop_
_entity.id
_entity.type
_entity.pdbx_description
1 polymer ?
#
loop_
_entity_poly.entity_id
_entity_poly.type
_entity_poly.pdbx_seq_one_letter_code
_entity_poly.pdbx_strand_id
1 'polypeptide(L)'
;ATPEASPAPTATHTAVGYRLPVLELLRTTEEDRAVGHLGPDLLGPDWDPDRALANLLTDPARQLGEALLDQRNLAGIGNVYKSELCFLLRVTPWLPIGALPAEHTAQLPLLAKKLLEANRDRPIRNTTGRRGQDLFVYGRARRPCLRCATPVRVANQGDGSRERPTYWCPNCQAGPIPSRTPGATPRHGTQHRGTQHRTTN
;
A
#
# COMPACT_ATOMS: atom_id res chain seq x y z
N ALA A 1 14.03 26.55 6.82
CA ALA A 1 12.70 26.86 6.26
C ALA A 1 11.65 26.17 7.11
N THR A 2 10.98 26.92 7.95
CA THR A 2 9.81 26.49 8.73
C THR A 2 8.70 26.08 7.75
N PRO A 3 8.06 24.92 7.89
CA PRO A 3 6.92 24.57 7.05
C PRO A 3 5.74 25.47 7.43
N GLU A 4 5.27 26.30 6.50
CA GLU A 4 4.02 27.05 6.65
C GLU A 4 2.86 26.07 6.77
N ALA A 5 2.15 26.15 7.89
CA ALA A 5 0.86 25.50 8.08
C ALA A 5 -0.21 26.43 7.49
N SER A 6 -1.08 25.90 6.62
CA SER A 6 -2.26 26.62 6.15
C SER A 6 -3.45 26.30 7.05
N PRO A 7 -3.94 27.23 7.90
CA PRO A 7 -5.13 26.99 8.70
C PRO A 7 -6.39 27.15 7.84
N ALA A 8 -7.29 26.17 7.90
CA ALA A 8 -8.67 26.31 7.43
C ALA A 8 -9.60 26.30 8.66
N PRO A 9 -9.87 27.48 9.27
CA PRO A 9 -10.74 27.55 10.44
C PRO A 9 -12.21 27.43 10.05
N THR A 10 -12.95 26.56 10.76
CA THR A 10 -14.38 26.79 10.99
C THR A 10 -14.53 27.43 12.38
N ALA A 11 -15.68 28.01 12.71
CA ALA A 11 -15.88 28.68 14.02
C ALA A 11 -15.64 27.78 15.25
N THR A 12 -15.47 26.46 15.07
CA THR A 12 -15.32 25.45 16.14
C THR A 12 -14.13 24.50 15.97
N HIS A 13 -13.45 24.47 14.82
CA HIS A 13 -12.38 23.50 14.55
C HIS A 13 -11.20 24.11 13.79
N THR A 14 -9.99 23.63 14.10
CA THR A 14 -8.75 23.95 13.38
C THR A 14 -8.16 22.67 12.81
N ALA A 15 -7.99 22.60 11.48
CA ALA A 15 -7.22 21.55 10.82
C ALA A 15 -5.80 22.05 10.51
N VAL A 16 -4.78 21.27 10.88
CA VAL A 16 -3.37 21.60 10.63
C VAL A 16 -2.77 20.55 9.72
N GLY A 17 -2.40 20.95 8.50
CA GLY A 17 -1.75 20.11 7.51
C GLY A 17 -0.28 20.47 7.32
N TYR A 18 0.60 19.47 7.33
CA TYR A 18 2.02 19.65 7.01
C TYR A 18 2.34 18.94 5.70
N ARG A 19 2.98 19.64 4.76
CA ARG A 19 3.42 19.07 3.47
C ARG A 19 2.28 18.36 2.72
N LEU A 20 1.18 19.08 2.50
CA LEU A 20 0.07 18.62 1.68
C LEU A 20 0.41 18.90 0.20
N PRO A 21 0.82 17.91 -0.61
CA PRO A 21 1.22 18.15 -1.99
C PRO A 21 0.04 18.62 -2.86
N VAL A 22 -1.18 18.28 -2.46
CA VAL A 22 -2.43 18.78 -3.03
C VAL A 22 -3.35 19.16 -1.86
N LEU A 23 -3.87 20.38 -1.89
CA LEU A 23 -4.90 20.87 -0.97
C LEU A 23 -5.89 21.70 -1.79
N GLU A 24 -7.14 21.27 -1.81
CA GLU A 24 -8.23 21.97 -2.49
C GLU A 24 -9.37 22.21 -1.49
N LEU A 25 -9.98 23.39 -1.56
CA LEU A 25 -11.18 23.72 -0.80
C LEU A 25 -12.38 23.63 -1.75
N LEU A 26 -13.30 22.73 -1.45
CA LEU A 26 -14.48 22.47 -2.26
C LEU A 26 -15.75 22.78 -1.46
N ARG A 27 -16.80 23.20 -2.16
CA ARG A 27 -18.15 23.16 -1.58
C ARG A 27 -18.53 21.70 -1.35
N THR A 28 -19.23 21.39 -0.26
CA THR A 28 -19.70 20.01 0.01
C THR A 28 -20.52 19.45 -1.14
N THR A 29 -21.32 20.28 -1.82
CA THR A 29 -22.09 19.89 -3.02
C THR A 29 -21.24 19.52 -4.24
N GLU A 30 -19.93 19.77 -4.19
CA GLU A 30 -18.97 19.48 -5.27
C GLU A 30 -17.98 18.39 -4.88
N GLU A 31 -18.14 17.74 -3.73
CA GLU A 31 -17.26 16.69 -3.22
C GLU A 31 -17.06 15.55 -4.23
N ASP A 32 -18.13 15.16 -4.95
CA ASP A 32 -18.09 14.11 -5.98
C ASP A 32 -17.06 14.39 -7.08
N ARG A 33 -16.69 15.65 -7.33
CA ARG A 33 -15.64 15.98 -8.30
C ARG A 33 -14.26 15.49 -7.86
N ALA A 34 -14.02 15.41 -6.55
CA ALA A 34 -12.77 14.93 -5.98
C ALA A 34 -12.80 13.43 -5.70
N VAL A 35 -13.90 12.89 -5.17
CA VAL A 35 -13.95 11.51 -4.66
C VAL A 35 -14.97 10.60 -5.35
N GLY A 36 -15.83 11.12 -6.22
CA GLY A 36 -16.90 10.34 -6.87
C GLY A 36 -16.41 9.25 -7.83
N HIS A 37 -15.11 9.25 -8.16
CA HIS A 37 -14.48 8.18 -8.94
C HIS A 37 -14.06 6.98 -8.09
N LEU A 38 -14.10 7.08 -6.76
CA LEU A 38 -13.68 6.00 -5.87
C LEU A 38 -14.68 4.83 -5.94
N GLY A 39 -14.15 3.60 -5.82
CA GLY A 39 -14.96 2.42 -5.57
C GLY A 39 -15.40 2.34 -4.10
N PRO A 40 -16.08 1.26 -3.70
CA PRO A 40 -16.52 1.06 -2.32
C PRO A 40 -15.37 1.27 -1.32
N ASP A 41 -15.58 2.11 -0.31
CA ASP A 41 -14.62 2.32 0.77
C ASP A 41 -14.71 1.14 1.76
N LEU A 42 -13.57 0.49 2.00
CA LEU A 42 -13.44 -0.62 2.94
C LEU A 42 -13.92 -0.30 4.36
N LEU A 43 -13.86 0.97 4.77
CA LEU A 43 -14.32 1.45 6.08
C LEU A 43 -15.54 2.37 5.96
N GLY A 44 -16.04 2.57 4.74
CA GLY A 44 -17.17 3.45 4.46
C GLY A 44 -18.51 2.80 4.78
N PRO A 45 -19.56 3.63 4.96
CA PRO A 45 -20.92 3.15 5.19
C PRO A 45 -21.52 2.44 3.97
N ASP A 46 -20.97 2.65 2.77
CA ASP A 46 -21.37 2.09 1.49
C ASP A 46 -20.56 0.85 1.09
N TRP A 47 -19.83 0.23 2.04
CA TRP A 47 -19.04 -0.97 1.77
C TRP A 47 -19.89 -2.11 1.20
N ASP A 48 -19.56 -2.49 -0.04
CA ASP A 48 -20.16 -3.60 -0.77
C ASP A 48 -19.04 -4.52 -1.31
N PRO A 49 -18.86 -5.72 -0.71
CA PRO A 49 -17.81 -6.64 -1.13
C PRO A 49 -18.05 -7.23 -2.53
N ASP A 50 -19.30 -7.38 -2.96
CA ASP A 50 -19.65 -7.95 -4.26
C ASP A 50 -19.37 -6.93 -5.37
N ARG A 51 -19.71 -5.66 -5.15
CA ARG A 51 -19.32 -4.56 -6.04
C ARG A 51 -17.81 -4.40 -6.13
N ALA A 52 -17.10 -4.46 -5.00
CA ALA A 52 -15.63 -4.40 -5.00
C ALA A 52 -15.01 -5.57 -5.79
N LEU A 53 -15.56 -6.77 -5.65
CA LEU A 53 -15.13 -7.93 -6.40
C LEU A 53 -15.40 -7.79 -7.91
N ALA A 54 -16.59 -7.31 -8.29
CA ALA A 54 -16.94 -7.07 -9.67
C ALA A 54 -16.00 -6.04 -10.33
N ASN A 55 -15.67 -4.95 -9.63
CA ASN A 55 -14.71 -3.97 -10.12
C ASN A 55 -13.31 -4.59 -10.32
N LEU A 56 -12.81 -5.35 -9.33
CA LEU A 56 -11.52 -6.05 -9.42
C LEU A 56 -11.44 -6.99 -10.62
N LEU A 57 -12.55 -7.64 -10.97
CA LEU A 57 -12.63 -8.61 -12.07
C LEU A 57 -12.96 -7.98 -13.43
N THR A 58 -13.15 -6.67 -13.51
CA THR A 58 -13.42 -5.97 -14.78
C THR A 58 -12.25 -6.09 -15.77
N ASP A 59 -11.02 -6.17 -15.26
CA ASP A 59 -9.80 -6.36 -16.04
C ASP A 59 -9.03 -7.58 -15.50
N PRO A 60 -9.42 -8.82 -15.88
CA PRO A 60 -8.87 -10.04 -15.29
C PRO A 60 -7.38 -10.28 -15.62
N ALA A 61 -6.87 -9.62 -16.66
CA ALA A 61 -5.46 -9.68 -17.04
C ALA A 61 -4.58 -8.77 -16.17
N ARG A 62 -5.17 -7.79 -15.47
CA ARG A 62 -4.42 -6.88 -14.59
C ARG A 62 -3.74 -7.64 -13.47
N GLN A 63 -2.50 -7.25 -13.17
CA GLN A 63 -1.78 -7.80 -12.03
C GLN A 63 -2.49 -7.45 -10.72
N LEU A 64 -2.60 -8.43 -9.83
CA LEU A 64 -3.27 -8.32 -8.53
C LEU A 64 -2.83 -7.08 -7.74
N GLY A 65 -1.52 -6.82 -7.70
CA GLY A 65 -0.98 -5.67 -6.99
C GLY A 65 -1.41 -4.32 -7.55
N GLU A 66 -1.60 -4.22 -8.87
CA GLU A 66 -2.10 -2.99 -9.52
C GLU A 66 -3.61 -2.86 -9.35
N ALA A 67 -4.35 -3.97 -9.50
CA ALA A 67 -5.79 -4.01 -9.27
C ALA A 67 -6.16 -3.59 -7.84
N LEU A 68 -5.35 -3.99 -6.84
CA LEU A 68 -5.51 -3.61 -5.44
C LEU A 68 -5.17 -2.14 -5.15
N LEU A 69 -4.34 -1.50 -5.97
CA LEU A 69 -3.97 -0.08 -5.78
C LEU A 69 -4.88 0.88 -6.54
N ASP A 70 -5.68 0.38 -7.48
CA ASP A 70 -6.68 1.17 -8.20
C ASP A 70 -7.85 1.47 -7.26
N GLN A 71 -7.92 2.71 -6.79
CA GLN A 71 -8.95 3.14 -5.83
C GLN A 71 -10.37 3.10 -6.41
N ARG A 72 -10.53 2.94 -7.74
CA ARG A 72 -11.83 2.71 -8.39
C ARG A 72 -12.38 1.31 -8.12
N ASN A 73 -11.50 0.35 -7.81
CA ASN A 73 -11.90 -1.02 -7.53
C ASN A 73 -12.43 -1.17 -6.10
N LEU A 74 -11.62 -0.70 -5.14
CA LEU A 74 -11.92 -0.62 -3.72
C LEU A 74 -11.01 0.46 -3.11
N ALA A 75 -11.58 1.38 -2.35
CA ALA A 75 -10.82 2.47 -1.75
C ALA A 75 -10.22 2.08 -0.40
N GLY A 76 -9.04 2.61 -0.09
CA GLY A 76 -8.36 2.44 1.20
C GLY A 76 -7.15 1.49 1.18
N ILE A 77 -6.93 0.74 0.09
CA ILE A 77 -5.75 -0.11 -0.05
C ILE A 77 -4.55 0.70 -0.57
N GLY A 78 -3.54 0.80 0.29
CA GLY A 78 -2.21 1.33 -0.04
C GLY A 78 -1.15 0.25 -0.21
N ASN A 79 0.08 0.67 -0.53
CA ASN A 79 1.18 -0.24 -0.88
C ASN A 79 1.54 -1.25 0.23
N VAL A 80 1.37 -0.86 1.51
CA VAL A 80 1.55 -1.77 2.65
C VAL A 80 0.56 -2.93 2.56
N TYR A 81 -0.74 -2.62 2.56
CA TYR A 81 -1.80 -3.62 2.55
C TYR A 81 -1.78 -4.44 1.26
N LYS A 82 -1.45 -3.86 0.11
CA LYS A 82 -1.24 -4.60 -1.14
C LYS A 82 -0.23 -5.75 -0.96
N SER A 83 0.97 -5.45 -0.47
CA SER A 83 2.02 -6.46 -0.28
C SER A 83 1.63 -7.50 0.76
N GLU A 84 1.00 -7.07 1.85
CA GLU A 84 0.59 -7.94 2.95
C GLU A 84 -0.58 -8.85 2.55
N LEU A 85 -1.56 -8.36 1.81
CA LEU A 85 -2.67 -9.14 1.26
C LEU A 85 -2.18 -10.23 0.32
N CYS A 86 -1.30 -9.89 -0.62
CA CYS A 86 -0.69 -10.89 -1.53
C CYS A 86 0.05 -11.98 -0.75
N PHE A 87 0.73 -11.63 0.35
CA PHE A 87 1.40 -12.60 1.21
C PHE A 87 0.42 -13.49 1.99
N LEU A 88 -0.66 -12.91 2.50
CA LEU A 88 -1.72 -13.66 3.18
C LEU A 88 -2.39 -14.66 2.24
N LEU A 89 -2.66 -14.25 0.99
CA LEU A 89 -3.21 -15.07 -0.09
C LEU A 89 -2.20 -16.03 -0.74
N ARG A 90 -0.92 -15.98 -0.33
CA ARG A 90 0.17 -16.84 -0.84
C ARG A 90 0.35 -16.76 -2.37
N VAL A 91 0.13 -15.59 -2.94
CA VAL A 91 0.33 -15.33 -4.37
C VAL A 91 1.23 -14.13 -4.59
N THR A 92 1.95 -14.09 -5.71
CA THR A 92 2.78 -12.94 -6.04
C THR A 92 1.91 -11.74 -6.43
N PRO A 93 2.35 -10.50 -6.18
CA PRO A 93 1.64 -9.30 -6.63
C PRO A 93 1.47 -9.19 -8.15
N TRP A 94 2.24 -9.94 -8.93
CA TRP A 94 2.20 -9.94 -10.40
C TRP A 94 1.25 -10.99 -10.98
N LEU A 95 0.64 -11.85 -10.16
CA LEU A 95 -0.37 -12.79 -10.63
C LEU A 95 -1.56 -12.00 -11.22
N PRO A 96 -2.01 -12.30 -12.45
CA PRO A 96 -3.24 -11.72 -12.98
C PRO A 96 -4.43 -12.00 -12.04
N ILE A 97 -5.29 -11.02 -11.77
CA ILE A 97 -6.40 -11.19 -10.83
C ILE A 97 -7.36 -12.31 -11.27
N GLY A 98 -7.57 -12.49 -12.58
CA GLY A 98 -8.38 -13.58 -13.12
C GLY A 98 -7.75 -14.97 -12.97
N ALA A 99 -6.45 -15.07 -12.63
CA ALA A 99 -5.75 -16.32 -12.37
C ALA A 99 -5.68 -16.66 -10.87
N LEU A 100 -6.24 -15.82 -10.00
CA LEU A 100 -6.32 -16.08 -8.57
C LEU A 100 -7.31 -17.23 -8.31
N PRO A 101 -6.99 -18.21 -7.44
CA PRO A 101 -7.91 -19.30 -7.11
C PRO A 101 -9.27 -18.78 -6.68
N ALA A 102 -10.36 -19.44 -7.11
CA ALA A 102 -11.72 -18.95 -6.90
C ALA A 102 -12.03 -18.69 -5.42
N GLU A 103 -11.54 -19.54 -4.51
CA GLU A 103 -11.69 -19.33 -3.07
C GLU A 103 -10.99 -18.06 -2.56
N HIS A 104 -9.82 -17.74 -3.10
CA HIS A 104 -9.07 -16.53 -2.75
C HIS A 104 -9.71 -15.28 -3.36
N THR A 105 -10.20 -15.39 -4.59
CA THR A 105 -10.89 -14.31 -5.31
C THR A 105 -12.15 -13.87 -4.55
N ALA A 106 -12.99 -14.81 -4.13
CA ALA A 106 -14.19 -14.52 -3.35
C ALA A 106 -13.88 -13.92 -1.96
N GLN A 107 -12.76 -14.32 -1.34
CA GLN A 107 -12.38 -13.85 0.00
C GLN A 107 -11.62 -12.53 0.00
N LEU A 108 -11.07 -12.10 -1.14
CA LEU A 108 -10.15 -10.97 -1.23
C LEU A 108 -10.73 -9.66 -0.67
N PRO A 109 -11.96 -9.21 -1.05
CA PRO A 109 -12.55 -7.99 -0.49
C PRO A 109 -12.75 -8.05 1.02
N LEU A 110 -13.21 -9.19 1.54
CA LEU A 110 -13.43 -9.40 2.97
C LEU A 110 -12.12 -9.41 3.76
N LEU A 111 -11.08 -10.05 3.22
CA LEU A 111 -9.76 -10.07 3.82
C LEU A 111 -9.13 -8.67 3.84
N ALA A 112 -9.28 -7.91 2.75
CA ALA A 112 -8.85 -6.52 2.64
C ALA A 112 -9.48 -5.65 3.74
N LYS A 113 -10.80 -5.75 3.91
CA LYS A 113 -11.54 -5.00 4.94
C LYS A 113 -11.08 -5.38 6.34
N LYS A 114 -11.06 -6.68 6.65
CA LYS A 114 -10.64 -7.19 7.96
C LYS A 114 -9.24 -6.72 8.33
N LEU A 115 -8.31 -6.72 7.37
CA LEU A 115 -6.94 -6.29 7.60
C LEU A 115 -6.86 -4.79 7.89
N LEU A 116 -7.65 -3.98 7.18
CA LEU A 116 -7.70 -2.52 7.38
C LEU A 116 -8.36 -2.15 8.71
N GLU A 117 -9.49 -2.79 9.05
CA GLU A 117 -10.18 -2.61 10.33
C GLU A 117 -9.29 -2.93 11.53
N ALA A 118 -8.55 -4.04 11.47
CA ALA A 118 -7.63 -4.43 12.53
C ALA A 118 -6.50 -3.41 12.77
N ASN A 119 -6.28 -2.49 11.83
CA ASN A 119 -5.17 -1.55 11.80
C ASN A 119 -5.58 -0.08 11.83
N ARG A 120 -6.86 0.26 11.67
CA ARG A 120 -7.36 1.66 11.59
C ARG A 120 -6.97 2.47 12.82
N ASP A 121 -7.15 1.89 14.01
CA ASP A 121 -6.97 2.59 15.28
C ASP A 121 -5.56 2.37 15.88
N ARG A 122 -4.60 1.91 15.05
CA ARG A 122 -3.23 1.61 15.47
C ARG A 122 -2.24 2.64 14.94
N PRO A 123 -1.36 3.19 15.80
CA PRO A 123 -0.28 4.07 15.33
C PRO A 123 0.76 3.30 14.50
N ILE A 124 0.98 2.03 14.84
CA ILE A 124 1.86 1.11 14.10
C ILE A 124 0.99 -0.01 13.53
N ARG A 125 0.94 -0.09 12.20
CA ARG A 125 0.22 -1.16 11.48
C ARG A 125 0.86 -2.50 11.82
N ASN A 126 0.05 -3.44 12.27
CA ASN A 126 0.39 -4.82 12.54
C ASN A 126 -0.52 -5.78 11.75
N THR A 127 0.04 -6.44 10.74
CA THR A 127 -0.64 -7.42 9.88
C THR A 127 -0.34 -8.86 10.28
N THR A 128 0.59 -9.09 11.22
CA THR A 128 1.00 -10.43 11.65
C THR A 128 0.30 -10.91 12.92
N GLY A 129 -0.24 -10.01 13.72
CA GLY A 129 -0.71 -10.24 15.09
C GLY A 129 0.41 -10.45 16.12
N ARG A 130 1.68 -10.27 15.75
CA ARG A 130 2.84 -10.59 16.60
C ARG A 130 3.50 -9.33 17.16
N ARG A 131 3.90 -9.37 18.44
CA ARG A 131 4.65 -8.28 19.08
C ARG A 131 6.05 -8.17 18.46
N GLY A 132 6.41 -6.97 18.01
CA GLY A 132 7.75 -6.67 17.46
C GLY A 132 8.02 -7.23 16.06
N GLN A 133 7.02 -7.81 15.40
CA GLN A 133 7.10 -8.30 14.03
C GLN A 133 5.89 -7.82 13.25
N ASP A 134 5.73 -6.52 13.08
CA ASP A 134 4.43 -5.97 12.70
C ASP A 134 3.97 -6.31 11.28
N LEU A 135 4.90 -6.51 10.33
CA LEU A 135 4.60 -6.78 8.93
C LEU A 135 5.23 -8.10 8.46
N PHE A 136 4.59 -8.82 7.54
CA PHE A 136 5.13 -10.07 6.99
C PHE A 136 6.21 -9.83 5.94
N VAL A 137 6.01 -8.91 5.00
CA VAL A 137 6.91 -8.69 3.86
C VAL A 137 7.22 -7.21 3.61
N TYR A 138 6.27 -6.30 3.82
CA TYR A 138 6.46 -4.89 3.49
C TYR A 138 7.62 -4.27 4.27
N GLY A 139 8.54 -3.60 3.56
CA GLY A 139 9.73 -3.01 4.18
C GLY A 139 10.75 -4.03 4.72
N ARG A 140 10.55 -5.33 4.47
CA ARG A 140 11.40 -6.41 5.00
C ARG A 140 12.34 -7.00 3.95
N ALA A 141 12.64 -6.29 2.86
CA ALA A 141 13.57 -6.74 1.83
C ALA A 141 14.88 -7.28 2.44
N ARG A 142 15.33 -8.43 1.93
CA ARG A 142 16.50 -9.22 2.38
C ARG A 142 16.41 -9.80 3.80
N ARG A 143 15.38 -9.47 4.59
CA ARG A 143 15.15 -10.12 5.89
C ARG A 143 14.50 -11.50 5.71
N PRO A 144 14.72 -12.45 6.63
CA PRO A 144 14.07 -13.75 6.59
C PRO A 144 12.54 -13.63 6.61
N CYS A 145 11.85 -14.34 5.72
CA CYS A 145 10.40 -14.49 5.77
C CYS A 145 9.95 -15.05 7.13
N LEU A 146 8.91 -14.47 7.74
CA LEU A 146 8.38 -14.92 9.04
C LEU A 146 7.66 -16.28 9.01
N ARG A 147 7.49 -16.88 7.82
CA ARG A 147 6.92 -18.23 7.62
C ARG A 147 7.98 -19.27 7.27
N CYS A 148 8.91 -18.97 6.36
CA CYS A 148 9.84 -19.98 5.79
C CYS A 148 11.32 -19.58 5.82
N ALA A 149 11.69 -18.47 6.46
CA ALA A 149 13.04 -17.91 6.52
C ALA A 149 13.69 -17.49 5.19
N THR A 150 13.12 -17.82 4.02
CA THR A 150 13.61 -17.35 2.72
C THR A 150 13.67 -15.81 2.67
N PRO A 151 14.76 -15.19 2.17
CA PRO A 151 14.85 -13.74 2.10
C PRO A 151 13.71 -13.12 1.28
N VAL A 152 13.05 -12.12 1.86
CA VAL A 152 12.02 -11.33 1.18
C VAL A 152 12.65 -10.54 0.03
N ARG A 153 12.02 -10.57 -1.15
CA ARG A 153 12.44 -9.84 -2.35
C ARG A 153 11.68 -8.52 -2.47
N VAL A 154 12.26 -7.61 -3.25
CA VAL A 154 11.66 -6.33 -3.60
C VAL A 154 11.92 -6.01 -5.07
N ALA A 155 10.93 -5.41 -5.73
CA ALA A 155 10.97 -4.93 -7.10
C ALA A 155 9.93 -3.83 -7.27
N ASN A 156 10.07 -2.99 -8.28
CA ASN A 156 9.03 -2.02 -8.62
C ASN A 156 7.89 -2.70 -9.38
N GLN A 157 6.67 -2.22 -9.17
CA GLN A 157 5.46 -2.67 -9.88
C GLN A 157 4.78 -1.44 -10.51
N GLY A 158 4.16 -1.60 -11.68
CA GLY A 158 3.66 -0.51 -12.51
C GLY A 158 4.50 -0.27 -13.75
N ASP A 159 4.11 0.77 -14.49
CA ASP A 159 4.71 1.25 -15.74
C ASP A 159 6.04 2.01 -15.57
N GLY A 160 6.55 2.11 -14.34
CA GLY A 160 7.76 2.87 -14.03
C GLY A 160 7.55 4.37 -13.86
N SER A 161 6.33 4.89 -14.03
CA SER A 161 6.01 6.31 -13.81
C SER A 161 6.18 6.74 -12.34
N ARG A 162 6.05 5.79 -11.41
CA ARG A 162 6.21 6.01 -9.96
C ARG A 162 6.94 4.83 -9.33
N GLU A 163 7.82 5.12 -8.38
CA GLU A 163 8.42 4.07 -7.55
C GLU A 163 7.35 3.45 -6.64
N ARG A 164 7.01 2.20 -6.92
CA ARG A 164 6.10 1.40 -6.09
C ARG A 164 6.84 0.14 -5.63
N PRO A 165 7.72 0.25 -4.61
CA PRO A 165 8.47 -0.88 -4.11
C PRO A 165 7.50 -1.93 -3.60
N THR A 166 7.61 -3.13 -4.15
CA THR A 166 6.69 -4.24 -3.93
C THR A 166 7.45 -5.39 -3.32
N TYR A 167 7.01 -5.82 -2.14
CA TYR A 167 7.68 -6.82 -1.34
C TYR A 167 6.94 -8.16 -1.39
N TRP A 168 7.68 -9.26 -1.51
CA TRP A 168 7.13 -10.61 -1.50
C TRP A 168 8.16 -11.66 -1.03
N CYS A 169 7.68 -12.78 -0.51
CA CYS A 169 8.49 -13.97 -0.25
C CYS A 169 8.45 -14.88 -1.49
N PRO A 170 9.59 -15.17 -2.15
CA PRO A 170 9.60 -15.99 -3.37
C PRO A 170 9.29 -17.48 -3.12
N ASN A 171 9.28 -17.92 -1.86
CA ASN A 171 8.97 -19.31 -1.51
C ASN A 171 7.52 -19.49 -1.02
N CYS A 172 6.96 -18.50 -0.32
CA CYS A 172 5.60 -18.59 0.21
C CYS A 172 4.52 -18.08 -0.76
N GLN A 173 4.91 -17.42 -1.85
CA GLN A 173 3.99 -16.80 -2.79
C GLN A 173 4.19 -17.38 -4.19
N ALA A 174 3.15 -17.99 -4.74
CA ALA A 174 3.16 -18.59 -6.07
C ALA A 174 2.73 -17.58 -7.14
N GLY A 175 3.22 -17.74 -8.37
CA GLY A 175 2.87 -16.90 -9.51
C GLY A 175 4.07 -16.26 -10.19
N PRO A 176 3.83 -15.45 -11.24
CA PRO A 176 4.88 -14.78 -11.97
C PRO A 176 5.63 -13.80 -11.07
N ILE A 177 6.90 -13.60 -11.36
CA ILE A 177 7.76 -12.61 -10.71
C ILE A 177 8.36 -11.74 -11.82
N PRO A 178 8.71 -10.47 -11.53
CA PRO A 178 9.35 -9.64 -12.52
C PRO A 178 10.66 -10.30 -12.92
N SER A 179 10.90 -10.42 -14.22
CA SER A 179 12.19 -10.82 -14.75
C SER A 179 13.25 -9.86 -14.21
N ARG A 180 14.42 -10.37 -13.81
CA ARG A 180 15.55 -9.52 -13.43
C ARG A 180 15.87 -8.64 -14.64
N THR A 181 15.52 -7.36 -14.60
CA THR A 181 16.11 -6.39 -15.52
C THR A 181 17.61 -6.35 -15.21
N PRO A 182 18.51 -6.74 -16.13
CA PRO A 182 19.93 -6.50 -15.94
C PRO A 182 20.14 -4.98 -16.02
N GLY A 183 20.48 -4.32 -14.92
CA GLY A 183 20.90 -2.91 -14.96
C GLY A 183 20.49 -1.99 -13.81
N ALA A 184 19.61 -2.41 -12.90
CA ALA A 184 19.30 -1.58 -11.72
C ALA A 184 20.42 -1.71 -10.67
N THR A 185 21.49 -0.93 -10.84
CA THR A 185 22.54 -0.73 -9.83
C THR A 185 21.90 -0.18 -8.56
N PRO A 186 22.13 -0.77 -7.38
CA PRO A 186 21.64 -0.17 -6.14
C PRO A 186 22.36 1.17 -5.95
N ARG A 187 21.62 2.28 -5.95
CA ARG A 187 22.16 3.55 -5.45
C ARG A 187 22.41 3.38 -3.96
N HIS A 188 23.66 3.09 -3.59
CA HIS A 188 24.11 3.18 -2.21
C HIS A 188 23.88 4.61 -1.73
N GLY A 189 23.05 4.74 -0.68
CA GLY A 189 22.81 6.01 -0.01
C GLY A 189 24.13 6.62 0.42
N THR A 190 24.40 7.83 -0.05
CA THR A 190 25.56 8.63 0.34
C THR A 190 25.50 8.85 1.84
N GLN A 191 26.45 8.28 2.57
CA GLN A 191 26.66 8.58 3.97
C GLN A 191 27.03 10.06 4.09
N HIS A 192 26.13 10.86 4.67
CA HIS A 192 26.50 12.18 5.17
C HIS A 192 27.52 11.98 6.30
N ARG A 193 28.80 12.21 6.00
CA ARG A 193 29.82 12.47 7.00
C ARG A 193 29.45 13.78 7.70
N GLY A 194 29.10 13.69 8.98
CA GLY A 194 28.89 14.84 9.84
C GLY A 194 30.19 15.61 10.02
N THR A 195 30.16 16.90 9.70
CA THR A 195 31.22 17.85 10.05
C THR A 195 31.09 18.16 11.54
N GLN A 196 32.02 17.67 12.35
CA GLN A 196 32.16 18.09 13.75
C GLN A 196 32.71 19.52 13.77
N HIS A 197 31.88 20.49 14.18
CA HIS A 197 32.39 21.80 14.59
C HIS A 197 33.03 21.67 15.96
N ARG A 198 34.36 21.76 15.98
CA ARG A 198 35.19 21.94 17.18
C ARG A 198 35.16 23.43 17.51
N THR A 199 34.54 23.80 18.62
CA THR A 199 34.73 25.10 19.26
C THR A 199 35.88 24.97 20.25
N THR A 200 36.93 25.77 20.04
CA THR A 200 37.98 26.03 21.04
C THR A 200 38.35 27.50 20.98
N ASN A 201 38.31 28.12 22.17
CA ASN A 201 38.67 29.47 22.60
C ASN A 201 37.92 30.66 22.01
#